data_AF-A0A6I9WDS5-F1
#
_entry.id   AF-A0A6I9WDS5-F1
#
_cell.length_a   1.000
_cell.length_b   1.000
_cell.length_c   1.000
_cell.angle_alpha   90.00
_cell.angle_beta   90.00
_cell.angle_gamma   90.00
#
_symmetry.space_group_name_H-M   'P 1'
#
loop_
_entity.id
_entity.type
_entity.pdbx_description
1 polymer ?
#
loop_
_entity_poly.entity_id
_entity_poly.type
_entity_poly.pdbx_seq_one_letter_code
_entity_poly.pdbx_strand_id
1 'polypeptide(L)'
;MAEAKRINQSMKHDPKQDSADTAQEEEKKHMNLETFEDVGETVQQPVYQIRPHLHEKFKPLSAKEIIHDVLFDQLAMKSYDAQAAAQWTKDIADIIEIKIKELQFKRYKYIVNVVLGQQHGAGIKIGTRCIWDAEADTYAYDSFINSFKGTEAFSMTED
;
A
#
# COMPACT_ATOMS: atom_id res chain seq x y z
N MET A 1 -56.43 4.30 48.26
CA MET A 1 -56.50 3.59 46.95
C MET A 1 -55.13 2.94 46.79
N ALA A 2 -54.94 1.68 47.22
CA ALA A 2 -55.33 0.45 46.49
C ALA A 2 -54.57 0.39 45.14
N GLU A 3 -53.41 -0.26 44.98
CA GLU A 3 -52.91 -1.63 45.30
C GLU A 3 -52.93 -2.59 44.08
N ALA A 4 -51.73 -2.89 43.56
CA ALA A 4 -51.31 -4.12 42.88
C ALA A 4 -49.77 -3.99 42.68
N LYS A 5 -48.81 -4.70 43.30
CA LYS A 5 -48.59 -6.12 43.69
C LYS A 5 -48.29 -7.11 42.55
N ARG A 6 -47.00 -7.22 42.21
CA ARG A 6 -46.18 -8.46 42.07
C ARG A 6 -44.68 -8.04 41.96
N ILE A 7 -43.66 -8.52 42.69
CA ILE A 7 -43.32 -9.85 43.31
C ILE A 7 -42.93 -10.85 42.20
N ASN A 8 -41.71 -11.42 42.10
CA ASN A 8 -40.47 -11.41 42.92
C ASN A 8 -39.21 -11.64 42.01
N GLN A 9 -37.97 -11.20 42.30
CA GLN A 9 -36.91 -11.73 43.22
C GLN A 9 -36.40 -13.17 42.87
N SER A 10 -35.11 -13.57 42.90
CA SER A 10 -33.75 -12.94 42.81
C SER A 10 -32.66 -14.08 42.85
N MET A 11 -31.35 -13.75 42.78
CA MET A 11 -30.16 -14.59 43.15
C MET A 11 -29.77 -15.73 42.18
N LYS A 12 -28.57 -16.36 42.26
CA LYS A 12 -27.14 -15.86 42.23
C LYS A 12 -26.16 -17.08 42.25
N HIS A 13 -24.99 -16.94 41.59
CA HIS A 13 -23.73 -17.73 41.71
C HIS A 13 -23.62 -19.20 41.21
N ASP A 14 -22.41 -19.49 40.71
CA ASP A 14 -21.76 -20.74 40.29
C ASP A 14 -21.12 -21.50 41.51
N PRO A 15 -20.24 -22.56 41.38
CA PRO A 15 -19.76 -23.34 40.21
C PRO A 15 -19.68 -24.89 40.46
N LYS A 16 -18.96 -25.65 39.59
CA LYS A 16 -18.42 -27.06 39.76
C LYS A 16 -19.42 -28.23 39.66
N GLN A 17 -19.08 -29.50 39.36
CA GLN A 17 -17.99 -30.19 38.61
C GLN A 17 -18.39 -31.69 38.37
N ASP A 18 -17.60 -32.46 37.59
CA ASP A 18 -17.48 -33.95 37.58
C ASP A 18 -18.73 -34.80 37.13
N SER A 19 -18.67 -36.11 36.78
CA SER A 19 -17.69 -36.93 36.02
C SER A 19 -18.23 -38.37 35.71
N ALA A 20 -18.14 -38.87 34.46
CA ALA A 20 -18.35 -40.29 34.02
C ALA A 20 -19.74 -40.93 34.42
N ASP A 21 -20.16 -42.18 34.13
CA ASP A 21 -19.74 -43.36 33.31
C ASP A 21 -21.02 -44.24 33.08
N THR A 22 -21.18 -45.31 32.27
CA THR A 22 -20.39 -46.09 31.27
C THR A 22 -21.33 -46.26 30.01
N ALA A 23 -21.44 -47.27 29.12
CA ALA A 23 -20.80 -48.55 28.74
C ALA A 23 -21.04 -48.78 27.20
N GLN A 24 -20.09 -49.26 26.39
CA GLN A 24 -19.69 -50.65 26.08
C GLN A 24 -20.64 -51.54 25.26
N GLU A 25 -20.22 -51.85 24.03
CA GLU A 25 -20.15 -53.23 23.49
C GLU A 25 -18.96 -53.30 22.51
N GLU A 26 -18.06 -54.30 22.65
CA GLU A 26 -16.94 -54.55 21.72
C GLU A 26 -17.15 -55.91 21.04
N GLU A 27 -16.87 -56.00 19.73
CA GLU A 27 -16.23 -57.20 19.19
C GLU A 27 -15.25 -56.86 18.05
N LYS A 28 -14.17 -57.64 17.94
CA LYS A 28 -13.03 -57.37 17.03
C LYS A 28 -12.64 -58.62 16.23
N LYS A 29 -12.39 -58.41 14.93
CA LYS A 29 -11.42 -59.03 13.98
C LYS A 29 -12.11 -59.36 12.66
N HIS A 30 -11.64 -58.87 11.51
CA HIS A 30 -10.35 -59.27 10.95
C HIS A 30 -9.70 -58.20 10.07
N MET A 31 -8.39 -58.28 9.85
CA MET A 31 -7.64 -57.42 8.90
C MET A 31 -7.61 -58.05 7.50
N ASN A 32 -7.72 -57.22 6.44
CA ASN A 32 -6.71 -57.10 5.38
C ASN A 32 -6.93 -55.87 4.48
N LEU A 33 -5.86 -55.42 3.79
CA LEU A 33 -5.78 -54.74 2.47
C LEU A 33 -6.74 -53.56 2.13
N GLU A 34 -6.32 -52.41 1.59
CA GLU A 34 -5.04 -52.02 0.95
C GLU A 34 -4.52 -50.66 1.42
N THR A 35 -3.19 -50.51 1.47
CA THR A 35 -2.54 -49.19 1.49
C THR A 35 -2.59 -48.63 0.07
N PHE A 36 -3.41 -47.60 -0.17
CA PHE A 36 -3.27 -46.80 -1.38
C PHE A 36 -2.04 -45.92 -1.26
N GLU A 37 -0.91 -46.40 -1.78
CA GLU A 37 0.23 -45.57 -2.13
C GLU A 37 -0.14 -44.69 -3.33
N ASP A 38 -0.97 -43.67 -3.08
CA ASP A 38 -1.07 -42.55 -4.00
C ASP A 38 0.28 -41.83 -4.00
N VAL A 39 1.13 -42.15 -4.98
CA VAL A 39 2.30 -41.36 -5.34
C VAL A 39 1.82 -40.11 -6.10
N GLY A 40 0.86 -39.42 -5.50
CA GLY A 40 0.55 -38.03 -5.74
C GLY A 40 1.76 -37.23 -5.30
N GLU A 41 2.74 -37.10 -6.19
CA GLU A 41 3.80 -36.11 -6.08
C GLU A 41 3.11 -34.77 -5.81
N THR A 42 3.23 -34.29 -4.56
CA THR A 42 2.58 -33.07 -4.13
C THR A 42 3.36 -31.89 -4.69
N VAL A 43 3.18 -31.66 -5.98
CA VAL A 43 3.62 -30.48 -6.72
C VAL A 43 2.97 -29.29 -6.02
N GLN A 44 3.70 -28.73 -5.05
CA GLN A 44 3.25 -27.58 -4.27
C GLN A 44 3.01 -26.46 -5.27
N GLN A 45 1.74 -26.15 -5.50
CA GLN A 45 1.36 -25.13 -6.47
C GLN A 45 2.08 -23.84 -6.06
N PRO A 46 2.91 -23.25 -6.93
CA PRO A 46 3.72 -22.09 -6.55
C PRO A 46 2.79 -20.98 -6.07
N VAL A 47 2.93 -20.59 -4.80
CA VAL A 47 2.06 -19.62 -4.16
C VAL A 47 2.35 -18.25 -4.76
N TYR A 48 1.62 -17.91 -5.81
CA TYR A 48 1.76 -16.65 -6.54
C TYR A 48 1.33 -15.47 -5.65
N GLN A 49 2.29 -14.93 -4.91
CA GLN A 49 2.07 -13.78 -4.05
C GLN A 49 1.92 -12.49 -4.89
N ILE A 50 0.68 -12.19 -5.27
CA ILE A 50 0.33 -11.01 -6.07
C ILE A 50 0.73 -9.72 -5.34
N ARG A 51 0.56 -9.64 -4.01
CA ARG A 51 0.76 -8.42 -3.22
C ARG A 51 2.10 -8.39 -2.47
N PRO A 52 2.84 -7.26 -2.44
CA PRO A 52 4.12 -7.17 -1.73
C PRO A 52 3.92 -7.28 -0.21
N HIS A 53 4.95 -7.73 0.51
CA HIS A 53 4.91 -7.66 1.98
C HIS A 53 4.94 -6.20 2.45
N LEU A 54 4.43 -5.93 3.66
CA LEU A 54 4.33 -4.59 4.23
C LEU A 54 5.68 -3.83 4.28
N HIS A 55 6.79 -4.54 4.45
CA HIS A 55 8.14 -3.96 4.44
C HIS A 55 8.68 -3.67 3.01
N GLU A 56 8.10 -4.30 1.99
CA GLU A 56 8.43 -4.14 0.57
C GLU A 56 7.48 -3.18 -0.16
N LYS A 57 6.36 -2.78 0.43
CA LYS A 57 5.43 -1.80 -0.14
C LYS A 57 6.09 -0.41 -0.26
N PHE A 58 5.83 0.26 -1.38
CA PHE A 58 6.29 1.61 -1.67
C PHE A 58 5.86 2.63 -0.59
N LYS A 59 6.71 3.63 -0.35
CA LYS A 59 6.53 4.64 0.71
C LYS A 59 6.37 6.03 0.06
N PRO A 60 5.13 6.49 -0.19
CA PRO A 60 4.90 7.74 -0.93
C PRO A 60 5.37 8.99 -0.18
N LEU A 61 5.53 8.92 1.16
CA LEU A 61 6.14 10.02 1.94
C LEU A 61 7.62 10.20 1.60
N SER A 62 8.41 9.11 1.58
CA SER A 62 9.83 9.17 1.25
C SER A 62 10.09 9.53 -0.21
N ALA A 63 9.22 9.08 -1.12
CA ALA A 63 9.24 9.54 -2.50
C ALA A 63 8.88 11.04 -2.59
N LYS A 64 7.91 11.53 -1.80
CA LYS A 64 7.57 12.96 -1.76
C LYS A 64 8.75 13.82 -1.26
N GLU A 65 9.43 13.39 -0.21
CA GLU A 65 10.64 14.07 0.32
C GLU A 65 11.72 14.17 -0.76
N ILE A 66 12.03 13.06 -1.44
CA ILE A 66 12.94 13.01 -2.60
C ILE A 66 12.53 13.99 -3.71
N ILE A 67 11.24 14.01 -4.06
CA ILE A 67 10.71 14.89 -5.10
C ILE A 67 10.89 16.36 -4.71
N HIS A 68 10.56 16.72 -3.46
CA HIS A 68 10.67 18.08 -2.95
C HIS A 68 12.11 18.60 -3.01
N ASP A 69 13.06 17.81 -2.50
CA ASP A 69 14.48 18.17 -2.50
C ASP A 69 15.01 18.38 -3.93
N VAL A 70 14.68 17.49 -4.87
CA VAL A 70 15.13 17.61 -6.27
C VAL A 70 14.51 18.83 -6.96
N LEU A 71 13.23 19.12 -6.73
CA LEU A 71 12.59 20.33 -7.25
C LEU A 71 13.28 21.60 -6.70
N PHE A 72 13.55 21.63 -5.40
CA PHE A 72 14.20 22.77 -4.74
C PHE A 72 15.63 22.98 -5.27
N ASP A 73 16.47 21.95 -5.20
CA ASP A 73 17.86 21.97 -5.68
C ASP A 73 17.95 22.43 -7.14
N GLN A 74 17.06 21.93 -8.00
CA GLN A 74 17.10 22.20 -9.43
C GLN A 74 16.46 23.54 -9.83
N LEU A 75 15.58 24.15 -9.03
CA LEU A 75 14.76 25.30 -9.48
C LEU A 75 14.80 26.54 -8.58
N ALA A 76 15.28 26.45 -7.34
CA ALA A 76 15.26 27.58 -6.40
C ALA A 76 15.99 28.84 -6.92
N MET A 77 17.15 28.67 -7.57
CA MET A 77 17.92 29.80 -8.12
C MET A 77 17.68 30.05 -9.61
N LYS A 78 17.16 29.07 -10.37
CA LYS A 78 16.97 29.19 -11.83
C LYS A 78 15.83 30.16 -12.18
N SER A 79 15.99 30.88 -13.28
CA SER A 79 14.88 31.61 -13.91
C SER A 79 14.25 30.72 -14.97
N TYR A 80 12.94 30.82 -15.19
CA TYR A 80 12.32 30.12 -16.31
C TYR A 80 12.91 30.62 -17.65
N ASP A 81 13.34 29.67 -18.48
CA ASP A 81 13.67 29.84 -19.90
C ASP A 81 13.06 28.67 -20.65
N ALA A 82 12.40 28.93 -21.78
CA ALA A 82 11.68 27.93 -22.54
C ALA A 82 12.62 26.91 -23.24
N GLN A 83 13.86 27.28 -23.57
CA GLN A 83 14.81 26.33 -24.18
C GLN A 83 15.39 25.38 -23.12
N ALA A 84 15.88 25.92 -22.01
CA ALA A 84 16.47 25.14 -20.93
C ALA A 84 15.43 24.35 -20.11
N ALA A 85 14.18 24.83 -19.99
CA ALA A 85 13.10 24.11 -19.30
C ALA A 85 12.87 22.69 -19.86
N ALA A 86 12.97 22.50 -21.18
CA ALA A 86 12.82 21.19 -21.81
C ALA A 86 13.94 20.20 -21.46
N GLN A 87 15.12 20.70 -21.07
CA GLN A 87 16.21 19.88 -20.54
C GLN A 87 16.03 19.66 -19.02
N TRP A 88 15.80 20.73 -18.24
CA TRP A 88 15.61 20.60 -16.79
C TRP A 88 14.47 19.68 -16.40
N THR A 89 13.39 19.63 -17.19
CA THR A 89 12.26 18.72 -16.96
C THR A 89 12.70 17.25 -17.06
N LYS A 90 13.63 16.93 -17.96
CA LYS A 90 14.25 15.60 -18.08
C LYS A 90 15.25 15.36 -16.96
N ASP A 91 16.16 16.30 -16.72
CA ASP A 91 17.16 16.21 -15.65
C ASP A 91 16.48 15.92 -14.30
N ILE A 92 15.38 16.61 -13.99
CA ILE A 92 14.57 16.41 -12.78
C ILE A 92 13.91 15.02 -12.78
N ALA A 93 13.33 14.58 -13.90
CA ALA A 93 12.71 13.26 -14.01
C ALA A 93 13.72 12.13 -13.78
N ASP A 94 14.88 12.19 -14.45
CA ASP A 94 15.96 11.21 -14.35
C ASP A 94 16.54 11.16 -12.92
N ILE A 95 16.77 12.31 -12.28
CA ILE A 95 17.27 12.38 -10.89
C ILE A 95 16.24 11.81 -9.89
N ILE A 96 14.94 12.10 -10.06
CA ILE A 96 13.88 11.53 -9.23
C ILE A 96 13.81 10.01 -9.43
N GLU A 97 13.86 9.53 -10.68
CA GLU A 97 13.81 8.10 -10.99
C GLU A 97 15.00 7.34 -10.38
N ILE A 98 16.21 7.91 -10.43
CA ILE A 98 17.42 7.35 -9.80
C ILE A 98 17.26 7.32 -8.26
N LYS A 99 16.96 8.45 -7.61
CA LYS A 99 16.79 8.50 -6.14
C LYS A 99 15.69 7.57 -5.62
N ILE A 100 14.61 7.35 -6.39
CA ILE A 100 13.54 6.42 -6.01
C ILE A 100 13.96 4.95 -6.22
N LYS A 101 14.74 4.64 -7.27
CA LYS A 101 15.36 3.30 -7.44
C LYS A 101 16.34 2.96 -6.31
N GLU A 102 17.03 3.96 -5.75
CA GLU A 102 17.92 3.80 -4.57
C GLU A 102 17.17 3.35 -3.30
N LEU A 103 15.84 3.47 -3.23
CA LEU A 103 15.01 2.91 -2.13
C LEU A 103 14.79 1.39 -2.23
N GLN A 104 15.24 0.74 -3.32
CA GLN A 104 15.33 -0.72 -3.51
C GLN A 104 14.02 -1.52 -3.35
N PHE A 105 12.83 -0.93 -3.57
CA PHE A 105 11.60 -1.72 -3.64
C PHE A 105 11.62 -2.62 -4.89
N LYS A 106 11.58 -3.95 -4.69
CA LYS A 106 12.00 -4.95 -5.71
C LYS A 106 11.03 -5.18 -6.87
N ARG A 107 9.76 -4.76 -6.76
CA ARG A 107 8.67 -5.24 -7.65
C ARG A 107 7.88 -4.13 -8.38
N TYR A 108 8.28 -2.88 -8.18
CA TYR A 108 7.58 -1.69 -8.70
C TYR A 108 8.24 -1.16 -9.98
N LYS A 109 7.51 -0.35 -10.75
CA LYS A 109 7.88 0.22 -12.05
C LYS A 109 7.58 1.71 -12.10
N TYR A 110 8.49 2.50 -11.58
CA TYR A 110 8.28 3.94 -11.40
C TYR A 110 7.98 4.66 -12.72
N ILE A 111 6.91 5.45 -12.73
CA ILE A 111 6.57 6.40 -13.79
C ILE A 111 6.74 7.80 -13.20
N VAL A 112 7.71 8.56 -13.68
CA VAL A 112 7.95 9.95 -13.26
C VAL A 112 7.39 10.90 -14.32
N ASN A 113 6.42 11.73 -13.94
CA ASN A 113 5.87 12.79 -14.78
C ASN A 113 6.24 14.16 -14.19
N VAL A 114 6.82 15.04 -15.00
CA VAL A 114 7.27 16.37 -14.58
C VAL A 114 6.69 17.43 -15.52
N VAL A 115 6.07 18.46 -14.96
CA VAL A 115 5.51 19.60 -15.70
C VAL A 115 6.12 20.88 -15.16
N LEU A 116 6.82 21.61 -16.02
CA LEU A 116 7.49 22.87 -15.69
C LEU A 116 6.88 24.01 -16.54
N GLY A 117 6.49 25.11 -15.90
CA GLY A 117 5.83 26.23 -16.55
C GLY A 117 6.13 27.59 -15.91
N GLN A 118 5.57 28.65 -16.50
CA GLN A 118 5.72 30.02 -16.02
C GLN A 118 4.36 30.68 -15.72
N GLN A 119 4.16 31.01 -14.45
CA GLN A 119 2.94 31.54 -13.86
C GLN A 119 2.79 33.05 -14.12
N HIS A 120 2.55 33.44 -15.37
CA HIS A 120 2.23 34.83 -15.75
C HIS A 120 0.78 35.23 -15.44
N GLY A 121 0.35 35.06 -14.18
CA GLY A 121 -1.01 35.42 -13.71
C GLY A 121 -2.16 34.55 -14.23
N ALA A 122 -1.90 33.64 -15.18
CA ALA A 122 -2.82 32.58 -15.56
C ALA A 122 -2.84 31.46 -14.50
N GLY A 123 -4.02 30.92 -14.21
CA GLY A 123 -4.18 29.76 -13.32
C GLY A 123 -4.13 28.45 -14.08
N ILE A 124 -3.21 27.56 -13.69
CA ILE A 124 -3.08 26.21 -14.25
C ILE A 124 -3.88 25.22 -13.40
N LYS A 125 -4.43 24.16 -14.01
CA LYS A 125 -5.00 23.00 -13.31
C LYS A 125 -4.50 21.73 -13.98
N ILE A 126 -3.88 20.85 -13.19
CA ILE A 126 -3.39 19.54 -13.62
C ILE A 126 -4.22 18.46 -12.90
N GLY A 127 -4.41 17.31 -13.53
CA GLY A 127 -5.04 16.15 -12.92
C GLY A 127 -4.76 14.87 -13.71
N THR A 128 -4.34 13.82 -13.01
CA THR A 128 -4.00 12.51 -13.57
C THR A 128 -5.20 11.55 -13.42
N ARG A 129 -5.24 10.48 -14.21
CA ARG A 129 -6.22 9.39 -14.07
C ARG A 129 -5.52 8.05 -14.31
N CYS A 130 -5.66 7.14 -13.35
CA CYS A 130 -4.88 5.91 -13.26
C CYS A 130 -5.82 4.71 -13.12
N ILE A 131 -5.37 3.52 -13.52
CA ILE A 131 -6.08 2.24 -13.31
C ILE A 131 -5.06 1.28 -12.68
N TRP A 132 -5.27 0.93 -11.41
CA TRP A 132 -4.27 0.29 -10.54
C TRP A 132 -4.94 -0.57 -9.43
N ASP A 133 -4.18 -1.44 -8.76
CA ASP A 133 -4.61 -2.14 -7.54
C ASP A 133 -4.43 -1.20 -6.33
N ALA A 134 -5.55 -0.77 -5.74
CA ALA A 134 -5.58 0.20 -4.64
C ALA A 134 -4.91 -0.27 -3.33
N GLU A 135 -4.49 -1.54 -3.23
CA GLU A 135 -3.81 -2.12 -2.07
C GLU A 135 -2.33 -2.45 -2.36
N ALA A 136 -1.94 -2.68 -3.61
CA ALA A 136 -0.55 -2.87 -4.01
C ALA A 136 0.15 -1.55 -4.40
N ASP A 137 -0.52 -0.75 -5.23
CA ASP A 137 0.06 0.36 -6.00
C ASP A 137 -0.24 1.72 -5.33
N THR A 138 0.59 2.75 -5.55
CA THR A 138 0.31 4.12 -5.07
C THR A 138 1.02 5.24 -5.85
N TYR A 139 1.02 6.46 -5.30
CA TYR A 139 1.64 7.64 -5.91
C TYR A 139 2.21 8.61 -4.86
N ALA A 140 3.22 9.37 -5.28
CA ALA A 140 3.70 10.57 -4.63
C ALA A 140 3.57 11.79 -5.58
N TYR A 141 3.40 12.97 -5.01
CA TYR A 141 3.32 14.23 -5.76
C TYR A 141 3.82 15.39 -4.90
N ASP A 142 4.54 16.33 -5.51
CA ASP A 142 4.80 17.64 -4.93
C ASP A 142 4.83 18.77 -5.98
N SER A 143 4.83 20.01 -5.50
CA SER A 143 4.78 21.22 -6.32
C SER A 143 5.66 22.33 -5.77
N PHE A 144 6.54 22.87 -6.60
CA PHE A 144 7.47 23.95 -6.27
C PHE A 144 7.12 25.24 -7.02
N ILE A 145 7.06 26.38 -6.31
CA ILE A 145 6.76 27.70 -6.88
C ILE A 145 7.89 28.68 -6.51
N ASN A 146 8.56 29.24 -7.51
CA ASN A 146 9.55 30.29 -7.33
C ASN A 146 8.88 31.67 -7.33
N SER A 147 8.47 32.14 -6.14
CA SER A 147 7.75 33.40 -5.93
C SER A 147 8.44 34.66 -6.49
N PHE A 148 9.75 34.62 -6.76
CA PHE A 148 10.49 35.74 -7.34
C PHE A 148 10.59 35.72 -8.87
N LYS A 149 10.31 34.58 -9.53
CA LYS A 149 10.54 34.38 -10.97
C LYS A 149 9.36 33.75 -11.72
N GLY A 150 8.29 33.38 -11.00
CA GLY A 150 7.09 32.79 -11.57
C GLY A 150 7.28 31.38 -12.14
N THR A 151 8.37 30.69 -11.79
CA THR A 151 8.57 29.28 -12.17
C THR A 151 7.66 28.41 -11.32
N GLU A 152 6.77 27.64 -11.93
CA GLU A 152 5.95 26.63 -11.25
C GLU A 152 6.31 25.26 -11.82
N ALA A 153 6.57 24.30 -10.92
CA ALA A 153 6.96 22.95 -11.27
C ALA A 153 6.13 21.94 -10.47
N PHE A 154 5.67 20.91 -11.17
CA PHE A 154 4.93 19.79 -10.63
C PHE A 154 5.67 18.51 -10.97
N SER A 155 5.79 17.60 -10.01
CA SER A 155 6.26 16.25 -10.29
C SER A 155 5.48 15.21 -9.51
N MET A 156 5.10 14.17 -10.23
CA MET A 156 4.35 13.03 -9.73
C MET A 156 5.16 11.77 -10.02
N THR A 157 5.18 10.84 -9.08
CA THR A 157 5.72 9.49 -9.30
C THR A 157 4.67 8.47 -8.92
N GLU A 158 4.39 7.58 -9.86
CA GLU A 158 3.54 6.39 -9.71
C GLU A 158 4.47 5.16 -9.67
N ASP A 159 4.01 4.03 -9.12
CA ASP A 159 4.84 2.82 -8.88
C ASP A 159 4.37 1.54 -9.61
#